data_AF-A0A850W205-F1
#
_entry.id   AF-A0A850W205-F1
#
_cell.length_a   1.000
_cell.length_b   1.000
_cell.length_c   1.000
_cell.angle_alpha   90.00
_cell.angle_beta   90.00
_cell.angle_gamma   90.00
#
_symmetry.space_group_name_H-M   'P 1'
#
loop_
_entity.id
_entity.type
_entity.pdbx_description
1 polymer ?
#
loop_
_entity_poly.entity_id
_entity_poly.type
_entity_poly.pdbx_seq_one_letter_code
_entity_poly.pdbx_strand_id
1 'polypeptide(L)'
;AFSRAPVPMAVVRRELSCESYPIELRCPGTDVIMIESANYGRTDDKICDSDPAQMENIRCYLPDAYKIMTQRCSNRTQCAVVAGPDVFPDPCPGTYKYLEVQYECVPYKVEQKVFLCPGLLKGVYQSEHLFESDHQSGAWCKDPLQASDKIYYMPWTPYRTDTLTEYSSKDDFIAGRPTTTYKLPHRVDGTGFVVYDGALFFNKERTRNIVKFDLRTRIKSGEAIIANANYHDTSPYRWGGKSDIDLAVDENGLWVIYATEQNNGKIVISQLNPYTLRIEGTWDTAYDKRSASNAFMICGILYVVKSVYEDDDNEATGNKIDYIYNTDQSKDSMVDVPFPNSYQYIAAVDYNPRDNLLYVWNNYHVVKYSLDFGPLDSRAGK
;
A
#
# COMPACT_ATOMS: atom_id res chain seq x y z
N ALA A 1 -9.78 6.28 -26.80
CA ALA A 1 -9.66 4.81 -26.75
C ALA A 1 -8.42 4.48 -25.94
N PHE A 2 -8.57 4.23 -24.65
CA PHE A 2 -7.45 3.95 -23.75
C PHE A 2 -7.04 2.49 -23.92
N SER A 3 -5.92 2.26 -24.60
CA SER A 3 -5.25 0.97 -24.58
C SER A 3 -4.49 0.89 -23.26
N ARG A 4 -5.03 0.10 -22.31
CA ARG A 4 -4.29 -0.27 -21.10
C ARG A 4 -2.99 -0.95 -21.54
N ALA A 5 -1.86 -0.49 -21.01
CA ALA A 5 -0.61 -1.22 -21.14
C ALA A 5 -0.83 -2.67 -20.64
N PRO A 6 -0.32 -3.69 -21.34
CA PRO A 6 -0.53 -5.06 -20.94
C PRO A 6 0.19 -5.28 -19.61
N VAL A 7 -0.60 -5.63 -18.59
CA VAL A 7 -0.12 -6.27 -17.36
C VAL A 7 0.83 -7.38 -17.79
N PRO A 8 2.01 -7.56 -17.16
CA PRO A 8 2.86 -8.70 -17.49
C PRO A 8 1.98 -9.96 -17.39
N MET A 9 1.87 -10.68 -18.50
CA MET A 9 0.95 -11.80 -18.67
C MET A 9 0.99 -12.67 -17.42
N ALA A 10 -0.10 -12.68 -16.66
CA ALA A 10 -0.26 -13.65 -15.60
C ALA A 10 -0.10 -15.02 -16.25
N VAL A 11 0.91 -15.77 -15.80
CA VAL A 11 1.21 -17.08 -16.39
C VAL A 11 0.07 -18.00 -15.99
N VAL A 12 -0.76 -18.39 -16.96
CA VAL A 12 -1.81 -19.37 -16.76
C VAL A 12 -1.17 -20.69 -16.36
N ARG A 13 -1.53 -21.18 -15.16
CA ARG A 13 -1.11 -22.46 -14.61
C ARG A 13 -2.20 -23.49 -14.83
N ARG A 14 -1.81 -24.73 -15.07
CA ARG A 14 -2.73 -25.86 -15.27
C ARG A 14 -2.40 -26.96 -14.29
N GLU A 15 -3.41 -27.41 -13.54
CA GLU A 15 -3.32 -28.52 -12.60
C GLU A 15 -4.38 -29.57 -12.93
N LEU A 16 -4.05 -30.83 -12.66
CA LEU A 16 -4.92 -31.96 -12.97
C LEU A 16 -4.88 -33.01 -11.86
N SER A 17 -6.04 -33.54 -11.49
CA SER A 17 -6.14 -34.63 -10.52
C SER A 17 -7.22 -35.64 -10.94
N CYS A 18 -6.93 -36.93 -10.81
CA CYS A 18 -7.86 -38.00 -11.15
C CYS A 18 -8.97 -38.14 -10.10
N GLU A 19 -10.07 -38.81 -10.46
CA GLU A 19 -11.17 -39.07 -9.53
C GLU A 19 -10.69 -39.72 -8.22
N SER A 20 -11.22 -39.25 -7.10
CA SER A 20 -10.83 -39.59 -5.71
C SER A 20 -9.50 -39.03 -5.21
N TYR A 21 -8.72 -38.33 -6.03
CA TYR A 21 -7.48 -37.67 -5.60
C TYR A 21 -7.68 -36.17 -5.32
N PRO A 22 -6.93 -35.59 -4.37
CA PRO A 22 -6.94 -34.15 -4.15
C PRO A 22 -6.20 -33.42 -5.27
N ILE A 23 -6.68 -32.23 -5.64
CA ILE A 23 -5.93 -31.23 -6.41
C ILE A 23 -5.45 -30.14 -5.45
N GLU A 24 -4.19 -29.72 -5.58
CA GLU A 24 -3.63 -28.61 -4.81
C GLU A 24 -3.24 -27.45 -5.71
N LEU A 25 -3.81 -26.28 -5.44
CA LEU A 25 -3.49 -25.02 -6.13
C LEU A 25 -2.68 -24.16 -5.18
N ARG A 26 -1.55 -23.61 -5.64
CA ARG A 26 -0.64 -22.79 -4.83
C ARG A 26 -0.14 -21.58 -5.60
N CYS A 27 -0.29 -20.40 -5.00
CA CYS A 27 0.27 -19.16 -5.49
C CYS A 27 1.50 -18.72 -4.69
N PRO A 28 2.49 -18.09 -5.34
CA PRO A 28 3.70 -17.64 -4.68
C PRO A 28 3.42 -16.35 -3.88
N GLY A 29 4.03 -16.23 -2.70
CA GLY A 29 3.95 -14.99 -1.91
C GLY A 29 2.54 -14.68 -1.39
N THR A 30 2.06 -13.46 -1.68
CA THR A 30 0.74 -12.94 -1.28
C THR A 30 -0.30 -13.02 -2.41
N ASP A 31 0.10 -13.55 -3.58
CA ASP A 31 -0.81 -13.71 -4.70
C ASP A 31 -1.92 -14.71 -4.34
N VAL A 32 -3.10 -14.44 -4.86
CA VAL A 32 -4.27 -15.28 -4.70
C VAL A 32 -4.62 -15.98 -6.00
N ILE A 33 -5.19 -17.17 -5.84
CA ILE A 33 -5.72 -17.97 -6.93
C ILE A 33 -6.90 -17.23 -7.57
N MET A 34 -6.88 -17.12 -8.89
CA MET A 34 -8.03 -16.73 -9.71
C MET A 34 -8.29 -17.84 -10.72
N ILE A 35 -9.48 -18.43 -10.68
CA ILE A 35 -9.85 -19.53 -11.58
C ILE A 35 -10.24 -18.95 -12.93
N GLU A 36 -9.54 -19.39 -13.98
CA GLU A 36 -9.84 -19.05 -15.38
C GLU A 36 -10.81 -20.06 -15.99
N SER A 37 -10.55 -21.36 -15.77
CA SER A 37 -11.47 -22.43 -16.18
C SER A 37 -11.33 -23.65 -15.28
N ALA A 38 -12.40 -24.44 -15.17
CA ALA A 38 -12.34 -25.74 -14.52
C ALA A 38 -13.35 -26.69 -15.15
N ASN A 39 -12.98 -27.96 -15.30
CA ASN A 39 -13.85 -29.03 -15.76
C ASN A 39 -13.62 -30.29 -14.92
N TYR A 40 -14.70 -30.84 -14.37
CA TYR A 40 -14.72 -32.17 -13.77
C TYR A 40 -15.44 -33.12 -14.72
N GLY A 41 -14.70 -34.05 -15.32
CA GLY A 41 -15.23 -34.92 -16.38
C GLY A 41 -14.13 -35.63 -17.14
N ARG A 42 -14.29 -35.81 -18.45
CA ARG A 42 -13.28 -36.40 -19.33
C ARG A 42 -13.36 -35.78 -20.72
N THR A 43 -12.21 -35.28 -21.18
CA THR A 43 -12.01 -34.59 -22.46
C THR A 43 -10.95 -35.25 -23.35
N ASP A 44 -10.18 -36.19 -22.79
CA ASP A 44 -9.06 -36.88 -23.42
C ASP A 44 -9.03 -38.36 -23.00
N ASP A 45 -8.67 -39.23 -23.93
CA ASP A 45 -8.65 -40.69 -23.79
C ASP A 45 -7.34 -41.24 -23.21
N LYS A 46 -6.37 -40.38 -22.85
CA LYS A 46 -5.06 -40.79 -22.30
C LYS A 46 -4.83 -40.32 -20.87
N ILE A 47 -5.62 -39.37 -20.40
CA ILE A 47 -5.47 -38.77 -19.07
C ILE A 47 -6.15 -39.66 -18.03
N CYS A 48 -5.48 -39.92 -16.90
CA CYS A 48 -5.98 -40.79 -15.83
C CYS A 48 -6.40 -42.18 -16.35
N ASP A 49 -5.39 -42.99 -16.65
CA ASP A 49 -5.53 -44.34 -17.22
C ASP A 49 -6.32 -45.27 -16.29
N SER A 50 -7.25 -46.03 -16.88
CA SER A 50 -8.20 -46.93 -16.22
C SER A 50 -8.72 -47.98 -17.23
N ASP A 51 -9.80 -48.68 -16.92
CA ASP A 51 -10.43 -49.61 -17.85
C ASP A 51 -10.82 -48.91 -19.17
N PRO A 52 -10.51 -49.50 -20.35
CA PRO A 52 -10.80 -48.88 -21.65
C PRO A 52 -12.26 -48.48 -21.84
N ALA A 53 -13.20 -49.28 -21.32
CA ALA A 53 -14.64 -48.99 -21.37
C ALA A 53 -15.03 -47.70 -20.61
N GLN A 54 -14.28 -47.33 -19.57
CA GLN A 54 -14.52 -46.12 -18.78
C GLN A 54 -13.87 -44.87 -19.39
N MET A 55 -13.05 -45.03 -20.43
CA MET A 55 -12.26 -43.97 -21.06
C MET A 55 -12.80 -43.59 -22.46
N GLU A 56 -13.74 -44.34 -23.02
CA GLU A 56 -14.35 -44.06 -24.33
C GLU A 56 -15.07 -42.70 -24.39
N ASN A 57 -15.68 -42.27 -23.29
CA ASN A 57 -16.46 -41.03 -23.25
C ASN A 57 -15.58 -39.80 -22.99
N ILE A 58 -15.05 -39.23 -24.08
CA ILE A 58 -14.27 -37.97 -24.07
C ILE A 58 -15.12 -36.70 -24.18
N ARG A 59 -16.46 -36.80 -24.10
CA ARG A 59 -17.38 -35.65 -24.17
C ARG A 59 -18.13 -35.44 -22.87
N CYS A 60 -17.42 -35.60 -21.75
CA CYS A 60 -17.96 -35.43 -20.43
C CYS A 60 -17.51 -34.10 -19.81
N TYR A 61 -18.44 -33.17 -19.67
CA TYR A 61 -18.20 -31.82 -19.18
C TYR A 61 -19.14 -31.47 -18.02
N LEU A 62 -18.60 -30.80 -17.01
CA LEU A 62 -19.38 -30.22 -15.92
C LEU A 62 -19.16 -28.70 -15.85
N PRO A 63 -20.04 -27.88 -16.45
CA PRO A 63 -19.89 -26.43 -16.44
C PRO A 63 -19.86 -25.80 -15.04
N ASP A 64 -20.57 -26.38 -14.07
CA ASP A 64 -20.61 -25.88 -12.70
C ASP A 64 -19.30 -26.13 -11.92
N ALA A 65 -18.38 -26.94 -12.45
CA ALA A 65 -17.05 -27.13 -11.87
C ALA A 65 -16.30 -25.80 -11.73
N TYR A 66 -16.46 -24.89 -12.70
CA TYR A 66 -15.91 -23.53 -12.63
C TYR A 66 -16.36 -22.80 -11.36
N LYS A 67 -17.69 -22.72 -11.13
CA LYS A 67 -18.25 -22.01 -9.97
C LYS A 67 -17.80 -22.63 -8.65
N ILE A 68 -17.78 -23.96 -8.55
CA ILE A 68 -17.36 -24.68 -7.34
C ILE A 68 -15.89 -24.35 -7.02
N MET A 69 -15.03 -24.40 -8.04
CA MET A 69 -13.61 -24.07 -7.88
C MET A 69 -13.40 -22.60 -7.53
N THR A 70 -14.12 -21.67 -8.17
CA THR A 70 -14.06 -20.24 -7.83
C THR A 70 -14.46 -20.00 -6.38
N GLN A 71 -15.56 -20.58 -5.91
CA GLN A 71 -16.03 -20.40 -4.53
C GLN A 71 -15.07 -20.97 -3.48
N ARG A 72 -14.42 -22.10 -3.77
CA ARG A 72 -13.53 -22.77 -2.81
C ARG A 72 -12.11 -22.22 -2.81
N CYS A 73 -11.60 -21.80 -3.97
CA CYS A 73 -10.19 -21.52 -4.16
C CYS A 73 -9.87 -20.07 -4.47
N SER A 74 -10.79 -19.28 -5.04
CA SER A 74 -10.48 -17.88 -5.34
C SER A 74 -10.22 -17.05 -4.08
N ASN A 75 -9.35 -16.05 -4.19
CA ASN A 75 -8.88 -15.20 -3.08
C ASN A 75 -8.11 -15.93 -1.97
N ARG A 76 -7.58 -17.13 -2.25
CA ARG A 76 -6.70 -17.88 -1.33
C ARG A 76 -5.33 -18.06 -1.95
N THR A 77 -4.28 -18.09 -1.13
CA THR A 77 -2.90 -18.38 -1.55
C THR A 77 -2.70 -19.88 -1.81
N GLN A 78 -3.44 -20.72 -1.11
CA GLN A 78 -3.46 -22.17 -1.28
C GLN A 78 -4.89 -22.71 -1.19
N CYS A 79 -5.21 -23.70 -2.02
CA CYS A 79 -6.47 -24.42 -1.99
C CYS A 79 -6.24 -25.91 -2.25
N ALA A 80 -6.97 -26.76 -1.52
CA ALA A 80 -7.00 -28.21 -1.77
C ALA A 80 -8.45 -28.66 -1.94
N VAL A 81 -8.76 -29.37 -3.02
CA VAL A 81 -10.12 -29.86 -3.33
C VAL A 81 -10.04 -31.32 -3.76
N VAL A 82 -10.86 -32.19 -3.19
CA VAL A 82 -10.92 -33.60 -3.61
C VAL A 82 -11.78 -33.72 -4.87
N ALA A 83 -11.23 -34.32 -5.93
CA ALA A 83 -11.93 -34.55 -7.19
C ALA A 83 -12.87 -35.75 -7.07
N GLY A 84 -14.02 -35.59 -6.41
CA GLY A 84 -14.95 -36.68 -6.15
C GLY A 84 -16.40 -36.24 -5.97
N PRO A 85 -17.31 -37.21 -5.79
CA PRO A 85 -18.76 -36.99 -5.71
C PRO A 85 -19.18 -36.14 -4.49
N ASP A 86 -18.34 -36.07 -3.45
CA ASP A 86 -18.59 -35.23 -2.26
C ASP A 86 -18.56 -33.73 -2.57
N VAL A 87 -17.86 -33.34 -3.64
CA VAL A 87 -17.67 -31.93 -4.03
C VAL A 87 -18.33 -31.61 -5.36
N PHE A 88 -18.26 -32.53 -6.32
CA PHE A 88 -18.78 -32.33 -7.67
C PHE A 88 -19.90 -33.33 -7.96
N PRO A 89 -21.06 -32.88 -8.49
CA PRO A 89 -22.07 -33.81 -9.01
C PRO A 89 -21.50 -34.62 -10.18
N ASP A 90 -21.95 -35.87 -10.36
CA ASP A 90 -21.46 -36.73 -11.44
C ASP A 90 -22.13 -36.38 -12.79
N PRO A 91 -21.38 -35.85 -13.77
CA PRO A 91 -21.90 -35.54 -15.10
C PRO A 91 -22.05 -36.75 -16.03
N CYS A 92 -21.33 -37.84 -15.78
CA CYS A 92 -21.26 -39.01 -16.67
C CYS A 92 -20.99 -40.31 -15.89
N PRO A 93 -22.04 -40.93 -15.32
CA PRO A 93 -21.90 -42.17 -14.56
C PRO A 93 -21.24 -43.29 -15.40
N GLY A 94 -20.30 -44.01 -14.78
CA GLY A 94 -19.56 -45.10 -15.43
C GLY A 94 -18.35 -44.67 -16.27
N THR A 95 -18.12 -43.36 -16.43
CA THR A 95 -16.87 -42.82 -17.00
C THR A 95 -15.92 -42.46 -15.85
N TYR A 96 -14.64 -42.82 -15.97
CA TYR A 96 -13.63 -42.45 -14.98
C TYR A 96 -13.19 -41.01 -15.19
N LYS A 97 -13.40 -40.12 -14.22
CA LYS A 97 -13.29 -38.66 -14.42
C LYS A 97 -11.94 -38.12 -13.94
N TYR A 98 -11.63 -36.89 -14.33
CA TYR A 98 -10.56 -36.08 -13.77
C TYR A 98 -11.00 -34.63 -13.65
N LEU A 99 -10.43 -33.93 -12.66
CA LEU A 99 -10.57 -32.50 -12.47
C LEU A 99 -9.40 -31.81 -13.15
N GLU A 100 -9.70 -30.97 -14.14
CA GLU A 100 -8.74 -30.12 -14.82
C GLU A 100 -9.04 -28.66 -14.49
N VAL A 101 -8.04 -27.91 -14.03
CA VAL A 101 -8.20 -26.51 -13.59
C VAL A 101 -7.11 -25.65 -14.21
N GLN A 102 -7.51 -24.55 -14.84
CA GLN A 102 -6.62 -23.47 -15.25
C GLN A 102 -6.83 -22.27 -14.33
N TYR A 103 -5.74 -21.74 -13.79
CA TYR A 103 -5.78 -20.63 -12.84
C TYR A 103 -4.59 -19.70 -13.02
N GLU A 104 -4.78 -18.48 -12.55
CA GLU A 104 -3.75 -17.47 -12.45
C GLU A 104 -3.47 -17.14 -10.99
N CYS A 105 -2.24 -16.70 -10.72
CA CYS A 105 -1.90 -16.08 -9.47
C CYS A 105 -1.86 -14.58 -9.70
N VAL A 106 -2.79 -13.87 -9.07
CA VAL A 106 -2.87 -12.42 -9.16
C VAL A 106 -2.64 -11.81 -7.79
N PRO A 107 -2.10 -10.59 -7.72
CA PRO A 107 -2.04 -9.84 -6.48
C PRO A 107 -3.41 -9.82 -5.79
N TYR A 108 -3.43 -9.89 -4.47
CA TYR A 108 -4.66 -9.90 -3.66
C TYR A 108 -5.63 -8.82 -4.16
N LYS A 109 -6.92 -9.15 -4.33
CA LYS A 109 -7.94 -8.18 -4.75
C LYS A 109 -8.07 -7.11 -3.67
N VAL A 110 -7.35 -6.01 -3.86
CA VAL A 110 -7.51 -4.77 -3.11
C VAL A 110 -8.94 -4.30 -3.35
N GLU A 111 -9.66 -3.94 -2.28
CA GLU A 111 -10.99 -3.36 -2.43
C GLU A 111 -10.92 -2.14 -3.36
N GLN A 112 -11.76 -2.10 -4.40
CA GLN A 112 -11.70 -1.03 -5.40
C GLN A 112 -11.78 0.37 -4.80
N LYS A 113 -12.41 0.51 -3.62
CA LYS A 113 -12.49 1.76 -2.86
C LYS A 113 -11.12 2.38 -2.55
N VAL A 114 -10.06 1.58 -2.41
CA VAL A 114 -8.70 2.07 -2.11
C VAL A 114 -8.13 2.92 -3.26
N PHE A 115 -8.65 2.75 -4.48
CA PHE A 115 -8.23 3.53 -5.66
C PHE A 115 -9.28 4.55 -6.09
N LEU A 116 -10.36 4.73 -5.32
CA LEU A 116 -11.41 5.69 -5.62
C LEU A 116 -11.25 6.91 -4.74
N CYS A 117 -11.06 8.07 -5.38
CA CYS A 117 -10.90 9.32 -4.67
C CYS A 117 -12.15 9.64 -3.81
N PRO A 118 -12.00 9.84 -2.48
CA PRO A 118 -13.13 10.14 -1.60
C PRO A 118 -13.69 11.56 -1.79
N GLY A 119 -12.89 12.50 -2.31
CA GLY A 119 -13.30 13.89 -2.51
C GLY A 119 -12.17 14.89 -2.29
N LEU A 120 -12.51 16.18 -2.31
CA LEU A 120 -11.60 17.26 -1.93
C LEU A 120 -11.63 17.44 -0.40
N LEU A 121 -10.48 17.45 0.26
CA LEU A 121 -10.42 17.59 1.71
C LEU A 121 -10.97 18.94 2.16
N LYS A 122 -11.93 18.93 3.11
CA LYS A 122 -12.54 20.13 3.70
C LYS A 122 -12.14 20.39 5.14
N GLY A 123 -11.83 19.33 5.89
CA GLY A 123 -11.55 19.44 7.31
C GLY A 123 -10.81 18.23 7.85
N VAL A 124 -9.97 18.47 8.85
CA VAL A 124 -9.23 17.44 9.60
C VAL A 124 -9.66 17.52 11.06
N TYR A 125 -10.03 16.39 11.64
CA TYR A 125 -10.52 16.31 13.01
C TYR A 125 -9.78 15.22 13.78
N GLN A 126 -9.37 15.52 15.01
CA GLN A 126 -8.77 14.50 15.87
C GLN A 126 -9.84 13.46 16.23
N SER A 127 -9.58 12.20 15.86
CA SER A 127 -10.56 11.11 15.97
C SER A 127 -10.21 10.17 17.12
N GLU A 128 -8.98 9.67 17.15
CA GLU A 128 -8.55 8.70 18.17
C GLU A 128 -7.17 9.08 18.74
N HIS A 129 -7.03 8.96 20.06
CA HIS A 129 -5.74 8.93 20.75
C HIS A 129 -5.44 7.49 21.14
N LEU A 130 -4.27 6.97 20.74
CA LEU A 130 -3.91 5.57 21.00
C LEU A 130 -3.13 5.44 22.32
N PHE A 131 -1.95 6.07 22.37
CA PHE A 131 -1.09 6.09 23.55
C PHE A 131 -0.01 7.19 23.40
N GLU A 132 0.80 7.35 24.44
CA GLU A 132 1.99 8.20 24.46
C GLU A 132 3.24 7.33 24.36
N SER A 133 4.05 7.56 23.33
CA SER A 133 5.31 6.85 23.08
C SER A 133 6.43 7.34 23.98
N ASP A 134 7.43 6.50 24.25
CA ASP A 134 8.67 6.93 24.90
C ASP A 134 9.55 7.84 24.00
N HIS A 135 9.19 7.98 22.73
CA HIS A 135 9.96 8.76 21.74
C HIS A 135 9.16 9.98 21.30
N GLN A 136 9.80 11.16 21.29
CA GLN A 136 9.16 12.41 20.88
C GLN A 136 8.70 12.35 19.41
N SER A 137 9.53 11.76 18.55
CA SER A 137 9.32 11.67 17.11
C SER A 137 9.35 10.22 16.63
N GLY A 138 8.63 9.98 15.54
CA GLY A 138 8.55 8.71 14.86
C GLY A 138 7.47 8.76 13.79
N ALA A 139 7.18 7.62 13.20
CA ALA A 139 6.03 7.46 12.31
C ALA A 139 5.41 6.08 12.47
N TRP A 140 4.17 5.97 12.01
CA TRP A 140 3.43 4.72 12.05
C TRP A 140 2.36 4.72 10.95
N CYS A 141 2.11 3.56 10.36
CA CYS A 141 1.15 3.43 9.28
C CYS A 141 0.57 2.01 9.20
N LYS A 142 -0.43 1.81 8.33
CA LYS A 142 -0.91 0.49 7.90
C LYS A 142 -0.66 0.34 6.40
N ASP A 143 -0.55 -0.89 5.93
CA ASP A 143 -0.49 -1.18 4.49
C ASP A 143 -1.91 -1.07 3.89
N PRO A 144 -2.20 -0.11 3.00
CA PRO A 144 -3.53 0.06 2.43
C PRO A 144 -3.92 -1.04 1.45
N LEU A 145 -2.98 -1.83 0.92
CA LEU A 145 -3.30 -2.91 -0.02
C LEU A 145 -3.63 -4.24 0.68
N GLN A 146 -3.22 -4.41 1.93
CA GLN A 146 -3.57 -5.58 2.73
C GLN A 146 -4.86 -5.36 3.52
N ALA A 147 -5.79 -6.31 3.45
CA ALA A 147 -6.98 -6.36 4.32
C ALA A 147 -6.62 -6.90 5.72
N SER A 148 -5.64 -6.27 6.36
CA SER A 148 -5.10 -6.66 7.66
C SER A 148 -5.13 -5.51 8.65
N ASP A 149 -5.25 -5.83 9.94
CA ASP A 149 -5.13 -4.88 11.04
C ASP A 149 -3.70 -4.66 11.53
N LYS A 150 -2.73 -5.15 10.76
CA LYS A 150 -1.32 -4.91 10.98
C LYS A 150 -1.00 -3.42 11.02
N ILE A 151 -0.21 -3.04 12.02
CA ILE A 151 0.32 -1.69 12.21
C ILE A 151 1.85 -1.77 12.16
N TYR A 152 2.46 -0.86 11.42
CA TYR A 152 3.89 -0.72 11.28
C TYR A 152 4.35 0.55 12.01
N TYR A 153 5.38 0.43 12.83
CA TYR A 153 5.81 1.46 13.76
C TYR A 153 7.33 1.63 13.71
N MET A 154 7.79 2.87 13.50
CA MET A 154 9.20 3.22 13.45
C MET A 154 9.46 4.46 14.32
N PRO A 155 9.96 4.30 15.56
CA PRO A 155 10.37 5.43 16.37
C PRO A 155 11.63 6.07 15.79
N TRP A 156 11.73 7.39 15.85
CA TRP A 156 12.89 8.10 15.35
C TRP A 156 13.93 8.27 16.45
N THR A 157 15.13 7.73 16.21
CA THR A 157 16.29 7.92 17.07
C THR A 157 17.46 8.43 16.23
N PRO A 158 17.96 9.67 16.49
CA PRO A 158 19.04 10.26 15.70
C PRO A 158 20.23 9.30 15.51
N TYR A 159 20.62 9.06 14.26
CA TYR A 159 21.73 8.19 13.85
C TYR A 159 21.62 6.72 14.29
N ARG A 160 20.45 6.30 14.79
CA ARG A 160 20.23 4.96 15.37
C ARG A 160 18.99 4.23 14.81
N THR A 161 18.09 4.93 14.12
CA THR A 161 16.91 4.32 13.49
C THR A 161 17.29 3.27 12.45
N ASP A 162 17.05 1.99 12.74
CA ASP A 162 17.35 0.86 11.84
C ASP A 162 16.44 -0.36 12.05
N THR A 163 15.29 -0.18 12.71
CA THR A 163 14.29 -1.23 12.96
C THR A 163 12.88 -0.76 12.66
N LEU A 164 12.05 -1.67 12.14
CA LEU A 164 10.60 -1.50 12.00
C LEU A 164 9.90 -2.54 12.89
N THR A 165 8.90 -2.13 13.66
CA THR A 165 8.12 -3.03 14.50
C THR A 165 6.72 -3.24 13.92
N GLU A 166 6.26 -4.50 13.82
CA GLU A 166 4.91 -4.86 13.38
C GLU A 166 4.07 -5.30 14.58
N TYR A 167 2.84 -4.81 14.64
CA TYR A 167 1.80 -5.22 15.59
C TYR A 167 0.64 -5.85 14.83
N SER A 168 0.01 -6.88 15.41
CA SER A 168 -1.07 -7.63 14.73
C SER A 168 -2.41 -6.89 14.72
N SER A 169 -2.61 -6.03 15.71
CA SER A 169 -3.86 -5.32 15.98
C SER A 169 -3.60 -3.99 16.70
N LYS A 170 -4.63 -3.13 16.75
CA LYS A 170 -4.61 -1.88 17.53
C LYS A 170 -4.41 -2.14 19.04
N ASP A 171 -5.07 -3.16 19.58
CA ASP A 171 -4.98 -3.48 21.01
C ASP A 171 -3.56 -3.94 21.38
N ASP A 172 -2.92 -4.74 20.53
CA ASP A 172 -1.53 -5.15 20.72
C ASP A 172 -0.56 -3.97 20.61
N PHE A 173 -0.85 -3.02 19.72
CA PHE A 173 -0.05 -1.82 19.58
C PHE A 173 -0.10 -0.94 20.84
N ILE A 174 -1.30 -0.70 21.40
CA ILE A 174 -1.48 0.06 22.64
C ILE A 174 -0.86 -0.67 23.84
N ALA A 175 -0.98 -2.01 23.90
CA ALA A 175 -0.42 -2.82 24.96
C ALA A 175 1.11 -3.05 24.85
N GLY A 176 1.76 -2.58 23.79
CA GLY A 176 3.19 -2.79 23.56
C GLY A 176 3.58 -4.25 23.31
N ARG A 177 2.71 -5.03 22.63
CA ARG A 177 2.92 -6.45 22.31
C ARG A 177 3.24 -6.64 20.82
N PRO A 178 4.51 -6.51 20.39
CA PRO A 178 4.88 -6.62 18.99
C PRO A 178 4.74 -8.06 18.47
N THR A 179 4.29 -8.21 17.23
CA THR A 179 4.27 -9.49 16.50
C THR A 179 5.67 -9.89 16.07
N THR A 180 6.42 -8.93 15.51
CA THR A 180 7.78 -9.15 15.00
C THR A 180 8.50 -7.81 14.86
N THR A 181 9.84 -7.87 14.85
CA THR A 181 10.70 -6.72 14.56
C THR A 181 11.57 -7.04 13.35
N TYR A 182 11.63 -6.10 12.40
CA TYR A 182 12.45 -6.17 11.21
C TYR A 182 13.72 -5.36 11.41
N LYS A 183 14.88 -6.01 11.28
CA LYS A 183 16.17 -5.32 11.21
C LYS A 183 16.40 -4.85 9.78
N LEU A 184 16.54 -3.55 9.59
CA LEU A 184 16.73 -2.95 8.27
C LEU A 184 18.20 -3.08 7.83
N PRO A 185 18.47 -3.24 6.52
CA PRO A 185 19.84 -3.37 5.99
C PRO A 185 20.64 -2.07 6.09
N HIS A 186 19.95 -0.94 6.25
CA HIS A 186 20.55 0.40 6.35
C HIS A 186 19.79 1.22 7.40
N ARG A 187 20.44 2.24 7.95
CA ARG A 187 19.81 3.24 8.81
C ARG A 187 18.84 4.11 8.00
N VAL A 188 17.88 4.69 8.70
CA VAL A 188 16.81 5.53 8.14
C VAL A 188 17.06 6.99 8.48
N ASP A 189 16.94 7.87 7.48
CA ASP A 189 16.83 9.32 7.69
C ASP A 189 15.35 9.72 7.69
N GLY A 190 14.95 10.51 8.68
CA GLY A 190 13.62 11.07 8.80
C GLY A 190 12.56 10.12 9.37
N THR A 191 11.31 10.57 9.29
CA THR A 191 10.10 9.88 9.73
C THR A 191 9.18 9.50 8.57
N GLY A 192 9.55 9.78 7.32
CA GLY A 192 8.66 9.63 6.17
C GLY A 192 8.65 8.26 5.53
N PHE A 193 8.56 7.17 6.30
CA PHE A 193 8.50 5.82 5.74
C PHE A 193 7.06 5.42 5.42
N VAL A 194 6.87 4.55 4.44
CA VAL A 194 5.56 3.95 4.13
C VAL A 194 5.67 2.45 3.91
N VAL A 195 4.57 1.74 4.12
CA VAL A 195 4.43 0.33 3.75
C VAL A 195 3.37 0.19 2.66
N TYR A 196 3.74 -0.45 1.56
CA TYR A 196 2.88 -0.63 0.39
C TYR A 196 3.08 -2.02 -0.20
N ASP A 197 2.01 -2.80 -0.29
CA ASP A 197 2.00 -4.18 -0.81
C ASP A 197 3.04 -5.10 -0.13
N GLY A 198 3.11 -5.03 1.20
CA GLY A 198 4.05 -5.84 2.00
C GLY A 198 5.52 -5.46 1.85
N ALA A 199 5.83 -4.34 1.20
CA ALA A 199 7.16 -3.77 1.14
C ALA A 199 7.25 -2.45 1.91
N LEU A 200 8.31 -2.30 2.71
CA LEU A 200 8.70 -1.05 3.34
C LEU A 200 9.51 -0.20 2.35
N PHE A 201 9.17 1.08 2.27
CA PHE A 201 9.93 2.10 1.57
C PHE A 201 10.44 3.12 2.59
N PHE A 202 11.73 3.43 2.54
CA PHE A 202 12.35 4.39 3.46
C PHE A 202 13.54 5.11 2.83
N ASN A 203 13.84 6.31 3.31
CA ASN A 203 15.04 7.04 2.92
C ASN A 203 16.28 6.51 3.66
N LYS A 204 17.28 6.07 2.89
CA LYS A 204 18.54 5.57 3.43
C LYS A 204 19.41 6.71 3.94
N GLU A 205 19.91 6.55 5.17
CA GLU A 205 20.71 7.57 5.86
C GLU A 205 21.84 8.13 4.99
N ARG A 206 22.00 9.46 5.00
CA ARG A 206 23.02 10.22 4.25
C ARG A 206 22.98 9.97 2.74
N THR A 207 21.81 9.65 2.21
CA THR A 207 21.61 9.51 0.77
C THR A 207 20.27 10.09 0.34
N ARG A 208 20.15 10.38 -0.95
CA ARG A 208 18.88 10.71 -1.62
C ARG A 208 18.19 9.46 -2.21
N ASN A 209 18.44 8.31 -1.61
CA ASN A 209 17.97 7.03 -2.14
C ASN A 209 16.81 6.51 -1.30
N ILE A 210 15.84 5.90 -1.98
CA ILE A 210 14.74 5.16 -1.38
C ILE A 210 15.02 3.68 -1.51
N VAL A 211 15.01 2.98 -0.38
CA VAL A 211 15.21 1.53 -0.33
C VAL A 211 13.86 0.85 -0.26
N LYS A 212 13.65 -0.16 -1.11
CA LYS A 212 12.51 -1.08 -1.01
C LYS A 212 12.95 -2.35 -0.28
N PHE A 213 12.32 -2.64 0.83
CA PHE A 213 12.58 -3.80 1.67
C PHE A 213 11.32 -4.66 1.79
N ASP A 214 11.36 -5.88 1.25
CA ASP A 214 10.22 -6.81 1.28
C ASP A 214 10.09 -7.43 2.68
N LEU A 215 8.99 -7.16 3.38
CA LEU A 215 8.81 -7.55 4.78
C LEU A 215 8.58 -9.06 4.93
N ARG A 216 8.07 -9.73 3.90
CA ARG A 216 7.80 -11.18 3.90
C ARG A 216 9.09 -11.98 3.79
N THR A 217 9.95 -11.60 2.85
CA THR A 217 11.23 -12.27 2.55
C THR A 217 12.39 -11.70 3.35
N ARG A 218 12.21 -10.53 3.98
CA ARG A 218 13.20 -9.81 4.78
C ARG A 218 14.47 -9.47 3.99
N ILE A 219 14.32 -9.21 2.70
CA ILE A 219 15.41 -8.82 1.81
C ILE A 219 15.15 -7.46 1.18
N LYS A 220 16.26 -6.76 0.89
CA LYS A 220 16.23 -5.58 0.04
C LYS A 220 15.87 -6.02 -1.39
N SER A 221 14.71 -5.59 -1.87
CA SER A 221 14.20 -5.94 -3.20
C SER A 221 14.50 -4.86 -4.26
N GLY A 222 14.91 -3.67 -3.84
CA GLY A 222 15.43 -2.65 -4.75
C GLY A 222 15.87 -1.35 -4.07
N GLU A 223 16.40 -0.43 -4.87
CA GLU A 223 16.80 0.92 -4.45
C GLU A 223 16.60 1.89 -5.63
N ALA A 224 15.98 3.04 -5.36
CA ALA A 224 15.77 4.11 -6.32
C ALA A 224 16.55 5.36 -5.89
N ILE A 225 17.16 6.05 -6.84
CA ILE A 225 17.82 7.34 -6.60
C ILE A 225 16.81 8.45 -6.94
N ILE A 226 16.52 9.33 -5.98
CA ILE A 226 15.69 10.51 -6.24
C ILE A 226 16.61 11.61 -6.77
N ALA A 227 16.53 11.87 -8.07
CA ALA A 227 17.42 12.80 -8.74
C ALA A 227 17.30 14.21 -8.13
N ASN A 228 18.46 14.84 -7.87
CA ASN A 228 18.59 16.20 -7.35
C ASN A 228 17.95 16.49 -5.98
N ALA A 229 17.39 15.48 -5.30
CA ALA A 229 16.83 15.68 -3.98
C ALA A 229 17.91 16.07 -2.96
N ASN A 230 17.57 17.08 -2.15
CA ASN A 230 18.26 17.44 -0.92
C ASN A 230 18.02 16.35 0.13
N TYR A 231 19.00 16.13 1.00
CA TYR A 231 18.97 15.05 1.99
C TYR A 231 19.80 15.39 3.24
N HIS A 232 19.53 14.70 4.35
CA HIS A 232 20.29 14.77 5.60
C HIS A 232 20.36 16.18 6.23
N ASP A 233 19.20 16.72 6.62
CA ASP A 233 18.98 18.06 7.18
C ASP A 233 19.28 19.24 6.23
N THR A 234 19.36 18.98 4.92
CA THR A 234 19.53 20.02 3.89
C THR A 234 18.20 20.71 3.54
N SER A 235 17.09 19.98 3.50
CA SER A 235 15.73 20.54 3.35
C SER A 235 14.67 19.70 4.08
N PRO A 236 14.80 19.52 5.41
CA PRO A 236 13.79 18.83 6.22
C PRO A 236 12.54 19.70 6.39
N TYR A 237 11.49 19.12 6.98
CA TYR A 237 10.38 19.91 7.52
C TYR A 237 10.84 20.81 8.67
N ARG A 238 9.94 21.68 9.14
CA ARG A 238 10.20 22.72 10.14
C ARG A 238 10.90 22.21 11.41
N TRP A 239 10.53 21.03 11.89
CA TRP A 239 11.13 20.42 13.09
C TRP A 239 12.53 19.83 12.86
N GLY A 240 12.96 19.70 11.60
CA GLY A 240 14.22 19.08 11.23
C GLY A 240 14.15 17.55 11.20
N GLY A 241 15.08 16.91 11.90
CA GLY A 241 15.05 15.47 12.12
C GLY A 241 15.37 14.60 10.91
N LYS A 242 16.08 15.15 9.91
CA LYS A 242 16.42 14.48 8.66
C LYS A 242 15.18 14.07 7.86
N SER A 243 14.07 14.80 8.04
CA SER A 243 12.81 14.59 7.33
C SER A 243 12.83 15.15 5.89
N ASP A 244 13.99 15.15 5.24
CA ASP A 244 14.22 15.76 3.92
C ASP A 244 13.37 15.12 2.82
N ILE A 245 13.22 13.80 2.86
CA ILE A 245 12.45 13.02 1.91
C ILE A 245 11.36 12.28 2.67
N ASP A 246 10.12 12.50 2.24
CA ASP A 246 8.93 11.94 2.84
C ASP A 246 8.16 11.13 1.80
N LEU A 247 7.80 9.90 2.12
CA LEU A 247 7.04 9.03 1.22
C LEU A 247 5.56 9.15 1.55
N ALA A 248 4.70 9.10 0.54
CA ALA A 248 3.26 9.14 0.75
C ALA A 248 2.56 8.10 -0.12
N VAL A 249 1.42 7.60 0.35
CA VAL A 249 0.56 6.68 -0.38
C VAL A 249 -0.84 7.26 -0.47
N ASP A 250 -1.42 7.24 -1.66
CA ASP A 250 -2.81 7.66 -1.90
C ASP A 250 -3.49 6.72 -2.92
N GLU A 251 -4.65 7.13 -3.42
CA GLU A 251 -5.44 6.39 -4.41
C GLU A 251 -4.72 6.21 -5.76
N ASN A 252 -3.75 7.07 -6.06
CA ASN A 252 -2.98 7.07 -7.31
C ASN A 252 -1.67 6.26 -7.18
N GLY A 253 -1.26 5.91 -5.97
CA GLY A 253 -0.14 5.02 -5.71
C GLY A 253 0.89 5.58 -4.73
N LEU A 254 2.18 5.41 -5.06
CA LEU A 254 3.30 5.79 -4.22
C LEU A 254 3.94 7.10 -4.71
N TRP A 255 4.19 8.00 -3.77
CA TRP A 255 4.73 9.34 -4.00
C TRP A 255 5.96 9.58 -3.14
N VAL A 256 6.80 10.49 -3.61
CA VAL A 256 7.97 11.00 -2.88
C VAL A 256 7.88 12.52 -2.84
N ILE A 257 7.85 13.08 -1.64
CA ILE A 257 7.79 14.50 -1.33
C ILE A 257 9.17 14.92 -0.81
N TYR A 258 9.85 15.81 -1.52
CA TYR A 258 11.20 16.24 -1.20
C TYR A 258 11.40 17.70 -1.61
N ALA A 259 12.62 18.22 -1.53
CA ALA A 259 12.97 19.52 -2.07
C ALA A 259 14.29 19.45 -2.86
N THR A 260 14.49 20.41 -3.74
CA THR A 260 15.70 20.50 -4.57
C THR A 260 16.27 21.91 -4.54
N GLU A 261 17.58 22.03 -4.74
CA GLU A 261 18.23 23.34 -4.94
C GLU A 261 17.72 24.02 -6.22
N GLN A 262 17.37 23.25 -7.26
CA GLN A 262 16.84 23.78 -8.52
C GLN A 262 15.48 24.47 -8.33
N ASN A 263 14.66 23.98 -7.40
CA ASN A 263 13.41 24.62 -7.00
C ASN A 263 13.60 25.52 -5.76
N ASN A 264 14.83 25.99 -5.48
CA ASN A 264 15.15 26.91 -4.39
C ASN A 264 14.64 26.45 -3.00
N GLY A 265 14.78 25.16 -2.68
CA GLY A 265 14.34 24.60 -1.39
C GLY A 265 12.82 24.37 -1.26
N LYS A 266 12.05 24.68 -2.31
CA LYS A 266 10.61 24.41 -2.35
C LYS A 266 10.33 22.94 -2.60
N ILE A 267 9.15 22.51 -2.18
CA ILE A 267 8.68 21.14 -2.29
C ILE A 267 8.63 20.74 -3.77
N VAL A 268 9.13 19.55 -4.06
CA VAL A 268 9.02 18.84 -5.32
C VAL A 268 8.37 17.50 -5.01
N ILE A 269 7.37 17.12 -5.78
CA ILE A 269 6.68 15.84 -5.64
C ILE A 269 6.94 14.99 -6.87
N SER A 270 7.21 13.70 -6.67
CA SER A 270 7.38 12.73 -7.76
C SER A 270 6.57 11.48 -7.51
N GLN A 271 5.96 10.96 -8.58
CA GLN A 271 5.29 9.66 -8.54
C GLN A 271 6.34 8.56 -8.74
N LEU A 272 6.38 7.58 -7.84
CA LEU A 272 7.35 6.48 -7.85
C LEU A 272 6.60 5.17 -8.07
N ASN A 273 6.94 4.44 -9.13
CA ASN A 273 6.37 3.12 -9.34
C ASN A 273 6.86 2.13 -8.25
N PRO A 274 5.98 1.53 -7.44
CA PRO A 274 6.39 0.69 -6.31
C PRO A 274 7.01 -0.66 -6.74
N TYR A 275 6.82 -1.08 -8.00
CA TYR A 275 7.33 -2.35 -8.52
C TYR A 275 8.62 -2.17 -9.31
N THR A 276 8.68 -1.15 -10.17
CA THR A 276 9.86 -0.89 -11.04
C THR A 276 10.85 0.11 -10.44
N LEU A 277 10.46 0.83 -9.39
CA LEU A 277 11.23 1.91 -8.75
C LEU A 277 11.62 3.04 -9.71
N ARG A 278 10.82 3.26 -10.76
CA ARG A 278 11.00 4.36 -11.71
C ARG A 278 10.14 5.55 -11.33
N ILE A 279 10.68 6.73 -11.55
CA ILE A 279 9.90 7.98 -11.45
C ILE A 279 9.00 8.08 -12.69
N GLU A 280 7.71 8.25 -12.48
CA GLU A 280 6.69 8.32 -13.55
C GLU A 280 6.29 9.76 -13.90
N GLY A 281 6.53 10.70 -12.98
CA GLY A 281 6.34 12.13 -13.17
C GLY A 281 6.91 12.91 -12.00
N THR A 282 7.24 14.19 -12.24
CA THR A 282 7.79 15.12 -11.25
C THR A 282 7.14 16.49 -11.42
N TRP A 283 6.75 17.12 -10.31
CA TRP A 283 6.10 18.42 -10.29
C TRP A 283 6.77 19.33 -9.27
N ASP A 284 7.12 20.54 -9.71
CA ASP A 284 7.68 21.59 -8.87
C ASP A 284 6.56 22.42 -8.24
N THR A 285 6.58 22.57 -6.92
CA THR A 285 5.60 23.37 -6.18
C THR A 285 6.17 24.74 -5.78
N ALA A 286 5.31 25.65 -5.34
CA ALA A 286 5.72 27.00 -4.91
C ALA A 286 6.05 27.10 -3.40
N TYR A 287 5.87 26.03 -2.62
CA TYR A 287 5.90 26.09 -1.16
C TYR A 287 7.27 25.66 -0.58
N ASP A 288 7.83 26.47 0.33
CA ASP A 288 9.12 26.19 0.97
C ASP A 288 9.03 25.01 1.96
N LYS A 289 9.89 23.99 1.81
CA LYS A 289 9.78 22.77 2.60
C LYS A 289 10.16 22.97 4.08
N ARG A 290 11.10 23.88 4.36
CA ARG A 290 11.50 24.21 5.76
C ARG A 290 10.40 24.97 6.51
N SER A 291 9.51 25.64 5.79
CA SER A 291 8.34 26.30 6.36
C SER A 291 7.19 25.33 6.65
N ALA A 292 7.13 24.20 5.93
CA ALA A 292 6.13 23.15 6.13
C ALA A 292 6.42 22.32 7.39
N SER A 293 5.37 22.02 8.16
CA SER A 293 5.45 21.14 9.33
C SER A 293 5.43 19.67 8.94
N ASN A 294 4.58 19.33 7.97
CA ASN A 294 4.53 18.03 7.29
C ASN A 294 3.73 18.18 5.97
N ALA A 295 3.65 17.14 5.14
CA ALA A 295 2.82 17.14 3.94
C ALA A 295 2.38 15.71 3.55
N PHE A 296 1.22 15.59 2.94
CA PHE A 296 0.68 14.29 2.52
C PHE A 296 -0.09 14.40 1.18
N MET A 297 -0.35 13.27 0.55
CA MET A 297 -1.07 13.17 -0.73
C MET A 297 -2.46 12.58 -0.53
N ILE A 298 -3.48 13.14 -1.20
CA ILE A 298 -4.80 12.52 -1.38
C ILE A 298 -5.24 12.77 -2.83
N CYS A 299 -5.58 11.72 -3.57
CA CYS A 299 -6.00 11.78 -4.97
C CYS A 299 -5.07 12.57 -5.92
N GLY A 300 -3.75 12.46 -5.77
CA GLY A 300 -2.79 13.25 -6.53
C GLY A 300 -2.76 14.74 -6.16
N ILE A 301 -3.36 15.12 -5.03
CA ILE A 301 -3.29 16.49 -4.50
C ILE A 301 -2.39 16.47 -3.27
N LEU A 302 -1.33 17.27 -3.31
CA LEU A 302 -0.47 17.54 -2.17
C LEU A 302 -1.19 18.49 -1.21
N TYR A 303 -1.19 18.17 0.08
CA TYR A 303 -1.66 19.03 1.17
C TYR A 303 -0.49 19.33 2.09
N VAL A 304 -0.17 20.61 2.29
CA VAL A 304 0.95 21.05 3.12
C VAL A 304 0.45 21.60 4.45
N VAL A 305 0.89 20.99 5.54
CA VAL A 305 0.52 21.37 6.91
C VAL A 305 1.48 22.45 7.41
N LYS A 306 0.91 23.52 7.97
CA LYS A 306 1.61 24.56 8.70
C LYS A 306 1.06 24.65 10.11
N SER A 307 1.96 24.54 11.08
CA SER A 307 1.62 24.56 12.49
C SER A 307 2.62 25.36 13.32
N VAL A 308 2.19 25.73 14.51
CA VAL A 308 3.04 26.34 15.56
C VAL A 308 3.84 25.23 16.25
N TYR A 309 5.13 25.47 16.50
CA TYR A 309 5.98 24.60 17.31
C TYR A 309 6.24 25.19 18.70
N GLU A 310 6.60 24.35 19.69
CA GLU A 310 6.83 24.77 21.09
C GLU A 310 7.79 25.96 21.25
N ASP A 311 8.79 26.08 20.36
CA ASP A 311 9.81 27.14 20.39
C ASP A 311 9.41 28.41 19.62
N ASP A 312 8.22 28.47 19.01
CA ASP A 312 7.80 29.64 18.23
C ASP A 312 7.33 30.79 19.15
N ASP A 313 8.00 31.95 19.08
CA ASP A 313 7.64 33.18 19.80
C ASP A 313 6.28 33.77 19.38
N ASN A 314 5.64 33.24 18.33
CA ASN A 314 4.49 33.86 17.68
C ASN A 314 3.46 32.81 17.23
N GLU A 315 2.32 32.73 17.94
CA GLU A 315 1.18 31.84 17.60
C GLU A 315 0.44 32.26 16.31
N ALA A 316 0.83 33.39 15.70
CA ALA A 316 0.13 34.02 14.57
C ALA A 316 0.14 33.20 13.27
N THR A 317 0.96 32.15 13.15
CA THR A 317 1.00 31.27 11.96
C THR A 317 -0.23 30.35 11.86
N GLY A 318 -0.88 30.05 12.98
CA GLY A 318 -2.06 29.19 13.04
C GLY A 318 -1.77 27.71 12.69
N ASN A 319 -2.67 26.81 13.08
CA ASN A 319 -2.58 25.38 12.78
C ASN A 319 -3.56 25.02 11.66
N LYS A 320 -3.05 24.87 10.44
CA LYS A 320 -3.87 24.68 9.25
C LYS A 320 -3.08 24.06 8.10
N ILE A 321 -3.80 23.54 7.12
CA ILE A 321 -3.27 23.33 5.78
C ILE A 321 -3.49 24.63 5.03
N ASP A 322 -2.40 25.28 4.60
CA ASP A 322 -2.45 26.57 3.92
C ASP A 322 -2.13 26.52 2.42
N TYR A 323 -1.70 25.36 1.91
CA TYR A 323 -1.33 25.18 0.51
C TYR A 323 -1.69 23.79 -0.01
N ILE A 324 -2.18 23.75 -1.25
CA ILE A 324 -2.40 22.53 -2.02
C ILE A 324 -1.80 22.61 -3.42
N TYR A 325 -1.37 21.46 -3.96
CA TYR A 325 -0.93 21.33 -5.36
C TYR A 325 -1.58 20.12 -6.01
N ASN A 326 -2.34 20.32 -7.09
CA ASN A 326 -2.98 19.25 -7.84
C ASN A 326 -2.08 18.81 -9.00
N THR A 327 -1.61 17.55 -8.99
CA THR A 327 -0.70 17.01 -10.02
C THR A 327 -1.36 16.81 -11.38
N ASP A 328 -2.65 16.46 -11.41
CA ASP A 328 -3.40 16.23 -12.65
C ASP A 328 -3.57 17.53 -13.45
N GLN A 329 -3.78 18.64 -12.74
CA GLN A 329 -3.96 19.97 -13.34
C GLN A 329 -2.66 20.78 -13.40
N SER A 330 -1.59 20.30 -12.74
CA SER A 330 -0.35 21.07 -12.51
C SER A 330 -0.64 22.48 -11.98
N LYS A 331 -1.50 22.58 -10.97
CA LYS A 331 -1.99 23.86 -10.44
C LYS A 331 -1.98 23.85 -8.92
N ASP A 332 -1.48 24.94 -8.35
CA ASP A 332 -1.47 25.21 -6.92
C ASP A 332 -2.62 26.14 -6.50
N SER A 333 -2.95 26.11 -5.21
CA SER A 333 -3.91 27.02 -4.60
C SER A 333 -3.61 27.19 -3.11
N MET A 334 -3.79 28.41 -2.60
CA MET A 334 -3.80 28.68 -1.17
C MET A 334 -5.16 28.30 -0.59
N VAL A 335 -5.16 27.62 0.55
CA VAL A 335 -6.38 27.18 1.26
C VAL A 335 -6.29 27.56 2.74
N ASP A 336 -7.38 27.37 3.48
CA ASP A 336 -7.40 27.53 4.93
C ASP A 336 -8.24 26.39 5.52
N VAL A 337 -7.64 25.20 5.55
CA VAL A 337 -8.29 24.00 6.11
C VAL A 337 -7.75 23.78 7.53
N PRO A 338 -8.61 23.82 8.58
CA PRO A 338 -8.16 23.65 9.96
C PRO A 338 -7.44 22.31 10.16
N PHE A 339 -6.33 22.33 10.91
CA PHE A 339 -5.56 21.12 11.23
C PHE A 339 -5.30 21.02 12.75
N PRO A 340 -5.70 19.93 13.43
CA PRO A 340 -5.48 19.78 14.86
C PRO A 340 -3.99 19.63 15.21
N ASN A 341 -3.48 20.52 16.06
CA ASN A 341 -2.13 20.45 16.60
C ASN A 341 -2.13 20.75 18.10
N SER A 342 -2.73 19.84 18.87
CA SER A 342 -2.88 20.00 20.32
C SER A 342 -1.54 19.94 21.08
N TYR A 343 -0.48 19.42 20.45
CA TYR A 343 0.78 19.09 21.12
C TYR A 343 2.04 19.77 20.54
N GLN A 344 1.87 20.69 19.59
CA GLN A 344 2.91 21.62 19.12
C GLN A 344 4.23 20.98 18.61
N TYR A 345 4.22 19.71 18.20
CA TYR A 345 5.41 19.07 17.60
C TYR A 345 5.01 17.95 16.62
N ILE A 346 4.51 18.31 15.44
CA ILE A 346 4.15 17.35 14.40
C ILE A 346 5.42 16.73 13.83
N ALA A 347 5.59 15.40 13.99
CA ALA A 347 6.73 14.65 13.51
C ALA A 347 6.43 13.88 12.21
N ALA A 348 5.20 13.38 12.04
CA ALA A 348 4.75 12.64 10.86
C ALA A 348 3.23 12.77 10.66
N VAL A 349 2.78 12.83 9.41
CA VAL A 349 1.36 12.83 9.01
C VAL A 349 1.20 11.97 7.75
N ASP A 350 0.82 10.70 7.92
CA ASP A 350 0.66 9.76 6.82
C ASP A 350 -0.81 9.51 6.48
N TYR A 351 -1.21 9.73 5.23
CA TYR A 351 -2.54 9.38 4.76
C TYR A 351 -2.67 7.90 4.43
N ASN A 352 -3.83 7.31 4.70
CA ASN A 352 -4.16 5.96 4.29
C ASN A 352 -5.43 5.92 3.40
N PRO A 353 -5.31 5.54 2.12
CA PRO A 353 -6.44 5.54 1.19
C PRO A 353 -7.47 4.41 1.44
N ARG A 354 -7.17 3.42 2.30
CA ARG A 354 -8.10 2.33 2.62
C ARG A 354 -9.17 2.73 3.62
N ASP A 355 -8.78 3.46 4.66
CA ASP A 355 -9.68 3.89 5.74
C ASP A 355 -9.93 5.40 5.76
N ASN A 356 -9.26 6.16 4.88
CA ASN A 356 -9.38 7.61 4.72
C ASN A 356 -9.07 8.37 6.02
N LEU A 357 -8.08 7.90 6.77
CA LEU A 357 -7.59 8.52 8.00
C LEU A 357 -6.16 9.03 7.82
N LEU A 358 -5.76 9.99 8.66
CA LEU A 358 -4.36 10.36 8.85
C LEU A 358 -3.80 9.64 10.08
N TYR A 359 -2.62 9.07 9.92
CA TYR A 359 -1.80 8.44 10.93
C TYR A 359 -0.75 9.44 11.36
N VAL A 360 -0.93 10.01 12.55
CA VAL A 360 -0.18 11.19 12.99
C VAL A 360 0.68 10.83 14.19
N TRP A 361 1.91 11.35 14.17
CA TRP A 361 2.79 11.39 15.34
C TRP A 361 3.02 12.84 15.72
N ASN A 362 2.60 13.23 16.91
CA ASN A 362 2.70 14.60 17.40
C ASN A 362 3.13 14.62 18.86
N ASN A 363 4.38 15.05 19.11
CA ASN A 363 4.99 15.17 20.43
C ASN A 363 4.71 13.97 21.35
N TYR A 364 5.36 12.82 21.11
CA TYR A 364 5.11 11.55 21.81
C TYR A 364 3.74 10.90 21.53
N HIS A 365 2.70 11.67 21.22
CA HIS A 365 1.36 11.13 21.04
C HIS A 365 1.17 10.49 19.66
N VAL A 366 0.70 9.24 19.70
CA VAL A 366 0.32 8.46 18.53
C VAL A 366 -1.19 8.56 18.37
N VAL A 367 -1.65 9.23 17.30
CA VAL A 367 -3.06 9.61 17.14
C VAL A 367 -3.56 9.41 15.70
N LYS A 368 -4.86 9.18 15.54
CA LYS A 368 -5.54 9.17 14.23
C LYS A 368 -6.43 10.37 14.06
N TYR A 369 -6.38 10.99 12.89
CA TYR A 369 -7.31 12.05 12.51
C TYR A 369 -8.27 11.58 11.42
N SER A 370 -9.55 11.91 11.58
CA SER A 370 -10.59 11.69 10.58
C SER A 370 -10.66 12.86 9.60
N LEU A 371 -11.05 12.57 8.37
CA LEU A 371 -11.13 13.53 7.27
C LEU A 371 -12.57 13.72 6.82
N ASP A 372 -12.93 14.98 6.54
CA ASP A 372 -14.19 15.34 5.89
C ASP A 372 -13.93 15.73 4.44
N PHE A 373 -14.73 15.19 3.53
CA PHE A 373 -14.55 15.32 2.09
C PHE A 373 -15.72 16.03 1.42
N GLY A 374 -15.38 17.01 0.59
CA GLY A 374 -16.29 17.67 -0.33
C GLY A 374 -16.29 17.05 -1.73
N PRO A 375 -17.19 17.49 -2.62
CA PRO A 375 -17.14 17.11 -4.02
C PRO A 375 -15.82 17.57 -4.64
N LEU A 376 -15.19 16.74 -5.47
CA LEU A 376 -14.13 17.21 -6.37
C LEU A 376 -14.77 18.16 -7.37
N ASP A 377 -14.38 19.43 -7.34
CA ASP A 377 -14.89 20.41 -8.29
C ASP A 377 -14.59 19.97 -9.72
N SER A 378 -15.63 19.57 -10.46
CA SER A 378 -15.62 19.31 -11.90
C SER A 378 -15.70 20.60 -12.72
N ARG A 379 -15.24 21.73 -12.16
CA ARG A 379 -15.21 23.05 -12.83
C ARG A 379 -13.83 23.36 -13.42
N ALA A 380 -13.40 22.51 -14.35
CA ALA A 380 -12.40 22.87 -15.36
C ALA A 380 -12.76 22.21 -16.70
N GLY A 381 -14.04 22.31 -17.07
CA GLY A 381 -14.54 22.00 -18.41
C GLY A 381 -15.21 23.24 -18.98
N LYS A 382 -14.42 24.12 -19.60
CA LYS A 382 -14.81 25.00 -20.71
C LYS A 382 -13.57 25.45 -21.46
#